data_AF-A0A4U9RDT2-F1
#
_entry.id   AF-A0A4U9RDT2-F1
#
_cell.length_a   1.000
_cell.length_b   1.000
_cell.length_c   1.000
_cell.angle_alpha   90.00
_cell.angle_beta   90.00
_cell.angle_gamma   90.00
#
_symmetry.space_group_name_H-M   'P 1'
#
loop_
_entity.id
_entity.type
_entity.pdbx_description
1 polymer ?
#
loop_
_entity_poly.entity_id
_entity_poly.type
_entity_poly.pdbx_seq_one_letter_code
_entity_poly.pdbx_strand_id
1 'polypeptide(L)'
;MKLTSKQKIFCDEYLVDLNATRAYKSAYKNIKKDETAAVNGNRLLRNAKVKYYIDKRIKDREKRTEITQDKVLNELAAIAFSNGSKYAKVVEKTAYNEDGQPILDPETGEPMKYKTVDLVLTDELTNEEKKAISSIKRGKNGIEVSTCDKVKALELLGKHLGMFKDKLEIDANINSTAKLDSILEQLGDEDNE
;
A
#
# COMPACT_ATOMS: atom_id res chain seq x y z
N MET A 1 -10.69 -11.71 -33.12
CA MET A 1 -11.91 -11.21 -32.44
C MET A 1 -11.63 -9.85 -31.79
N LYS A 2 -12.51 -8.86 -31.93
CA LYS A 2 -12.28 -7.45 -31.53
C LYS A 2 -13.25 -7.02 -30.41
N LEU A 3 -12.79 -6.17 -29.49
CA LEU A 3 -13.66 -5.52 -28.48
C LEU A 3 -14.56 -4.48 -29.16
N THR A 4 -15.75 -4.27 -28.59
CA THR A 4 -16.59 -3.13 -28.99
C THR A 4 -16.04 -1.81 -28.44
N SER A 5 -16.42 -0.68 -29.02
CA SER A 5 -15.99 0.64 -28.55
C SER A 5 -16.37 0.89 -27.08
N LYS A 6 -17.57 0.47 -26.67
CA LYS A 6 -18.02 0.59 -25.27
C LYS A 6 -17.21 -0.28 -24.32
N GLN A 7 -16.89 -1.51 -24.73
CA GLN A 7 -16.03 -2.40 -23.93
C GLN A 7 -14.62 -1.83 -23.77
N LYS A 8 -14.08 -1.19 -24.82
CA LYS A 8 -12.77 -0.53 -24.75
C LYS A 8 -12.78 0.64 -23.76
N ILE A 9 -13.79 1.52 -23.84
CA ILE A 9 -13.97 2.62 -22.88
C ILE A 9 -14.08 2.07 -21.46
N PHE A 10 -14.87 1.02 -21.25
CA PHE A 10 -15.00 0.37 -19.95
C PHE A 10 -13.65 -0.10 -19.41
N CYS A 11 -12.84 -0.78 -20.23
CA CYS A 11 -11.52 -1.25 -19.81
C CYS A 11 -10.57 -0.10 -19.47
N ASP A 12 -10.51 0.92 -20.33
CA ASP A 12 -9.61 2.06 -20.16
C ASP A 12 -9.99 2.86 -18.90
N GLU A 13 -11.29 3.03 -18.63
CA GLU A 13 -11.80 3.66 -17.40
C GLU A 13 -11.52 2.81 -16.17
N TYR A 14 -11.76 1.50 -16.23
CA TYR A 14 -11.51 0.58 -15.12
C TYR A 14 -10.03 0.61 -14.69
N LEU A 15 -9.10 0.76 -15.63
CA LEU A 15 -7.66 0.79 -15.36
C LEU A 15 -7.16 2.09 -14.70
N VAL A 16 -8.04 3.07 -14.46
CA VAL A 16 -7.71 4.29 -13.72
C VAL A 16 -7.74 4.05 -12.21
N ASP A 17 -8.78 3.37 -11.71
CA ASP A 17 -9.07 3.25 -10.27
C ASP A 17 -9.56 1.86 -9.83
N LEU A 18 -9.61 0.90 -10.76
CA LEU A 18 -10.13 -0.46 -10.57
C LEU A 18 -11.59 -0.49 -10.07
N ASN A 19 -12.36 0.57 -10.37
CA ASN A 19 -13.78 0.67 -10.02
C ASN A 19 -14.68 0.23 -11.18
N ALA A 20 -15.21 -0.99 -11.09
CA ALA A 20 -16.06 -1.56 -12.13
C ALA A 20 -17.37 -0.77 -12.34
N THR A 21 -17.98 -0.27 -11.26
CA THR A 21 -19.24 0.47 -11.31
C THR A 21 -19.06 1.81 -12.04
N ARG A 22 -18.05 2.59 -11.66
CA ARG A 22 -17.75 3.88 -12.30
C ARG A 22 -17.37 3.68 -13.76
N ALA A 23 -16.49 2.73 -14.06
CA ALA A 23 -16.07 2.43 -15.41
C ALA A 23 -17.26 2.03 -16.32
N TYR A 24 -18.21 1.27 -15.77
CA TYR A 24 -19.41 0.88 -16.51
C TYR A 24 -20.31 2.06 -16.82
N LYS A 25 -20.52 2.98 -15.87
CA LYS A 25 -21.31 4.21 -16.10
C LYS A 25 -20.67 5.11 -17.16
N SER A 26 -19.34 5.24 -17.17
CA SER A 26 -18.62 6.00 -18.20
C SER A 26 -18.79 5.40 -19.60
N ALA A 27 -18.73 4.07 -19.72
CA ALA A 27 -18.87 3.36 -21.00
C ALA A 27 -20.31 3.26 -21.50
N TYR A 28 -21.28 3.15 -20.58
CA TYR A 28 -22.69 2.93 -20.86
C TYR A 28 -23.53 4.06 -20.25
N LYS A 29 -23.41 5.26 -20.82
CA LYS A 29 -24.01 6.52 -20.33
C LYS A 29 -25.51 6.49 -20.01
N ASN A 30 -26.24 5.53 -20.57
CA ASN A 30 -27.69 5.37 -20.33
C ASN A 30 -27.98 4.73 -18.96
N ILE A 31 -27.00 4.09 -18.33
CA ILE A 31 -27.14 3.42 -17.03
C ILE A 31 -26.74 4.40 -15.93
N LYS A 32 -27.73 4.85 -15.16
CA LYS A 32 -27.55 5.82 -14.07
C LYS A 32 -27.51 5.17 -12.68
N LYS A 33 -28.18 4.02 -12.51
CA LYS A 33 -28.28 3.29 -11.24
C LYS A 33 -27.00 2.53 -10.93
N ASP A 34 -26.51 2.66 -9.70
CA ASP A 34 -25.23 2.08 -9.28
C ASP A 34 -25.31 0.57 -9.14
N GLU A 35 -26.42 0.02 -8.67
CA GLU A 35 -26.63 -1.42 -8.53
C GLU A 35 -26.58 -2.11 -9.90
N THR A 36 -27.22 -1.50 -10.90
CA THR A 36 -27.23 -2.01 -12.26
C THR A 36 -25.83 -1.96 -12.89
N ALA A 37 -25.10 -0.86 -12.67
CA ALA A 37 -23.74 -0.69 -13.16
C ALA A 37 -22.75 -1.65 -12.47
N ALA A 38 -22.90 -1.87 -11.17
CA ALA A 38 -22.06 -2.78 -10.39
C ALA A 38 -22.20 -4.22 -10.87
N VAL A 39 -23.43 -4.72 -11.02
CA VAL A 39 -23.69 -6.10 -11.49
C VAL A 39 -23.13 -6.30 -12.90
N ASN A 40 -23.43 -5.39 -13.82
CA ASN A 40 -22.99 -5.53 -15.20
C ASN A 40 -21.49 -5.28 -15.38
N GLY A 41 -20.90 -4.35 -14.64
CA GLY A 41 -19.46 -4.11 -14.62
C GLY A 41 -18.69 -5.34 -14.17
N ASN A 42 -19.08 -5.96 -13.05
CA ASN A 42 -18.48 -7.21 -12.58
C ASN A 42 -18.66 -8.37 -13.57
N ARG A 43 -19.84 -8.47 -14.21
CA ARG A 43 -20.06 -9.46 -15.28
C ARG A 43 -19.12 -9.23 -16.45
N LEU A 44 -18.89 -7.97 -16.83
CA LEU A 44 -18.05 -7.61 -17.96
C LEU A 44 -16.57 -7.94 -17.71
N LEU A 45 -16.08 -7.82 -16.47
CA LEU A 45 -14.73 -8.24 -16.08
C LEU A 45 -14.48 -9.75 -16.26
N ARG A 46 -15.53 -10.59 -16.16
CA ARG A 46 -15.43 -12.04 -16.41
C ARG A 46 -15.40 -12.39 -17.89
N ASN A 47 -15.70 -11.45 -18.79
CA ASN A 47 -15.65 -11.71 -20.22
C ASN A 47 -14.19 -11.91 -20.68
N ALA A 48 -13.90 -13.05 -21.31
CA ALA A 48 -12.54 -13.42 -21.72
C ALA A 48 -11.84 -12.35 -22.58
N LYS A 49 -12.56 -11.63 -23.44
CA LYS A 49 -11.98 -10.58 -24.31
C LYS A 49 -11.61 -9.33 -23.51
N VAL A 50 -12.50 -8.93 -22.59
CA VAL A 50 -12.28 -7.79 -21.69
C VAL A 50 -11.11 -8.08 -20.75
N LYS A 51 -11.11 -9.26 -20.13
CA LYS A 51 -10.01 -9.73 -19.28
C LYS A 51 -8.68 -9.69 -20.03
N TYR A 52 -8.61 -10.30 -21.21
CA TYR A 52 -7.41 -10.29 -22.04
C TYR A 52 -6.93 -8.86 -22.38
N TYR A 53 -7.85 -7.94 -22.69
CA TYR A 53 -7.48 -6.56 -22.99
C TYR A 53 -6.94 -5.82 -21.75
N ILE A 54 -7.59 -5.98 -20.60
CA ILE A 54 -7.14 -5.43 -19.31
C ILE A 54 -5.74 -5.96 -18.98
N ASP A 55 -5.55 -7.28 -19.02
CA ASP A 55 -4.26 -7.93 -18.73
C ASP A 55 -3.16 -7.42 -19.67
N LYS A 56 -3.47 -7.29 -20.97
CA LYS A 56 -2.53 -6.73 -21.94
C LYS A 56 -2.16 -5.28 -21.61
N ARG A 57 -3.15 -4.44 -21.26
CA ARG A 57 -2.92 -3.02 -20.94
C ARG A 57 -2.16 -2.84 -19.63
N ILE A 58 -2.36 -3.72 -18.64
CA ILE A 58 -1.57 -3.78 -17.41
C ILE A 58 -0.11 -4.10 -17.79
N LYS A 59 0.14 -5.17 -18.58
CA LYS A 59 1.48 -5.51 -19.05
C LYS A 59 2.15 -4.41 -19.88
N ASP A 60 1.40 -3.74 -20.75
CA ASP A 60 1.92 -2.61 -21.54
C ASP A 60 2.29 -1.43 -20.62
N ARG A 61 1.51 -1.19 -19.55
CA ARG A 61 1.83 -0.19 -18.54
C ARG A 61 3.07 -0.58 -17.74
N GLU A 62 3.16 -1.83 -17.27
CA GLU A 62 4.33 -2.37 -16.57
C GLU A 62 5.61 -2.17 -17.38
N LYS A 63 5.56 -2.48 -18.69
CA LYS A 63 6.69 -2.24 -19.61
C LYS A 63 7.07 -0.76 -19.73
N ARG A 64 6.08 0.13 -19.77
CA ARG A 64 6.30 1.57 -19.94
C ARG A 64 6.80 2.25 -18.67
N THR A 65 6.32 1.83 -17.50
CA THR A 65 6.68 2.45 -16.21
C THR A 65 7.82 1.75 -15.51
N GLU A 66 8.17 0.52 -15.92
CA GLU A 66 9.16 -0.34 -15.27
C GLU A 66 8.85 -0.54 -13.77
N ILE A 67 7.57 -0.51 -13.41
CA ILE A 67 7.07 -0.75 -12.06
C ILE A 67 6.34 -2.08 -12.10
N THR A 68 7.02 -3.13 -11.64
CA THR A 68 6.45 -4.48 -11.48
C THR A 68 5.98 -4.67 -10.04
N GLN A 69 5.15 -5.70 -9.81
CA GLN A 69 4.79 -6.10 -8.44
C GLN A 69 6.03 -6.40 -7.61
N ASP A 70 7.00 -7.15 -8.16
CA ASP A 70 8.28 -7.45 -7.50
C ASP A 70 9.04 -6.18 -7.10
N LYS A 71 9.06 -5.16 -7.97
CA LYS A 71 9.73 -3.88 -7.65
C LYS A 71 9.07 -3.20 -6.47
N VAL A 72 7.73 -3.14 -6.43
CA VAL A 72 7.00 -2.56 -5.29
C VAL A 72 7.27 -3.34 -4.01
N LEU A 73 7.27 -4.68 -4.09
CA LEU A 73 7.58 -5.54 -2.93
C LEU A 73 9.01 -5.34 -2.44
N ASN A 74 9.99 -5.23 -3.34
CA ASN A 74 11.38 -4.97 -3.01
C ASN A 74 11.58 -3.59 -2.36
N GLU A 75 10.88 -2.55 -2.83
CA GLU A 75 10.91 -1.23 -2.19
C GLU A 75 10.31 -1.28 -0.77
N LEU A 76 9.15 -1.93 -0.61
CA LEU A 76 8.53 -2.11 0.70
C LEU A 76 9.42 -2.93 1.64
N ALA A 77 10.06 -3.98 1.13
CA ALA A 77 10.98 -4.82 1.90
C ALA A 77 12.21 -4.04 2.37
N ALA A 78 12.80 -3.20 1.51
CA ALA A 78 13.92 -2.35 1.88
C ALA A 78 13.55 -1.41 3.05
N ILE A 79 12.35 -0.83 3.03
CA ILE A 79 11.85 0.00 4.14
C ILE A 79 11.57 -0.86 5.39
N ALA A 80 10.80 -1.93 5.23
CA ALA A 80 10.33 -2.80 6.31
C ALA A 80 11.49 -3.46 7.07
N PHE A 81 12.54 -3.87 6.38
CA PHE A 81 13.68 -4.58 6.98
C PHE A 81 14.91 -3.67 7.18
N SER A 82 14.76 -2.36 6.96
CA SER A 82 15.82 -1.39 7.26
C SER A 82 16.21 -1.40 8.74
N ASN A 83 17.49 -1.05 8.98
CA ASN A 83 18.08 -0.93 10.31
C ASN A 83 18.54 0.51 10.54
N GLY A 84 17.87 1.22 11.46
CA GLY A 84 18.15 2.62 11.79
C GLY A 84 19.60 2.88 12.25
N SER A 85 20.24 1.91 12.89
CA SER A 85 21.62 2.03 13.39
C SER A 85 22.67 2.13 12.27
N LYS A 86 22.28 1.92 11.01
CA LYS A 86 23.14 2.18 9.86
C LYS A 86 23.24 3.66 9.50
N TYR A 87 22.27 4.49 9.91
CA TYR A 87 22.26 5.93 9.60
C TYR A 87 22.88 6.75 10.72
N ALA A 88 22.63 6.34 11.97
CA ALA A 88 23.08 7.04 13.16
C ALA A 88 23.39 6.05 14.28
N LYS A 89 24.47 6.30 15.03
CA LYS A 89 24.88 5.49 16.17
C LYS A 89 25.09 6.38 17.39
N VAL A 90 24.62 5.93 18.54
CA VAL A 90 25.02 6.55 19.81
C VAL A 90 26.43 6.05 20.12
N VAL A 91 27.37 6.97 20.25
CA VAL A 91 28.78 6.71 20.54
C VAL A 91 29.20 7.48 21.78
N GLU A 92 30.23 6.96 22.46
CA GLU A 92 30.85 7.59 23.60
C GLU A 92 32.15 8.26 23.13
N LYS A 93 32.27 9.58 23.32
CA LYS A 93 33.46 10.37 22.95
C LYS A 93 34.08 11.02 24.18
N THR A 94 35.39 11.19 24.16
CA THR A 94 36.13 11.91 25.22
C THR A 94 35.91 13.42 25.07
N ALA A 95 35.69 14.11 26.18
CA ALA A 95 35.57 15.56 26.21
C ALA A 95 36.96 16.21 26.21
N TYR A 96 37.18 17.18 25.33
CA TYR A 96 38.43 17.93 25.22
C TYR A 96 38.17 19.42 25.50
N ASN A 97 39.12 20.11 26.11
CA ASN A 97 39.09 21.57 26.30
C ASN A 97 39.52 22.31 25.01
N GLU A 98 39.50 23.65 25.03
CA GLU A 98 39.88 24.49 23.89
C GLU A 98 41.34 24.26 23.42
N ASP A 99 42.22 23.81 24.33
CA ASP A 99 43.62 23.48 24.05
C ASP A 99 43.82 22.04 23.53
N GLY A 100 42.73 21.27 23.34
CA GLY A 100 42.77 19.89 22.84
C GLY A 100 43.22 18.86 23.88
N GLN A 101 43.25 19.21 25.16
CA GLN A 101 43.56 18.30 26.27
C GLN A 101 42.28 17.64 26.81
N PRO A 102 42.32 16.34 27.16
CA PRO A 102 41.17 15.65 27.71
C PRO A 102 40.77 16.27 29.05
N ILE A 103 39.48 16.56 29.22
CA ILE A 103 38.92 17.00 30.49
C ILE A 103 38.92 15.78 31.42
N LEU A 104 39.53 15.89 32.60
CA LEU A 104 39.58 14.80 33.57
C LEU A 104 38.43 14.93 34.58
N ASP A 105 37.88 13.80 34.98
CA ASP A 105 36.91 13.71 36.05
C ASP A 105 37.61 14.05 37.39
N PRO A 106 37.10 15.03 38.17
CA PRO A 106 37.70 15.45 39.43
C PRO A 106 37.78 14.35 40.50
N GLU A 107 36.91 13.33 40.45
CA GLU A 107 36.88 12.24 41.42
C GLU A 107 37.77 11.06 41.02
N THR A 108 37.80 10.71 39.73
CA THR A 108 38.50 9.50 39.26
C THR A 108 39.83 9.77 38.58
N GLY A 109 40.06 11.01 38.11
CA GLY A 109 41.23 11.39 37.32
C GLY A 109 41.23 10.81 35.89
N GLU A 110 40.18 10.12 35.48
CA GLU A 110 40.04 9.58 34.11
C GLU A 110 39.45 10.63 33.15
N PRO A 111 39.71 10.53 31.83
CA PRO A 111 39.08 11.41 30.85
C PRO A 111 37.54 11.31 30.89
N MET A 112 36.88 12.45 31.08
CA MET A 112 35.44 12.58 31.00
C MET A 112 34.94 12.16 29.62
N LYS A 113 33.89 11.34 29.62
CA LYS A 113 33.23 10.87 28.40
C LYS A 113 31.80 11.34 28.34
N TYR A 114 31.31 11.60 27.14
CA TYR A 114 29.93 11.98 26.89
C TYR A 114 29.34 11.15 25.75
N LYS A 115 28.03 10.93 25.82
CA LYS A 115 27.28 10.24 24.76
C LYS A 115 26.85 11.25 23.72
N THR A 116 27.09 10.92 22.46
CA THR A 116 26.69 11.73 21.31
C THR A 116 26.22 10.84 20.17
N VAL A 117 25.72 11.43 19.09
CA VAL A 117 25.27 10.73 17.89
C VAL A 117 26.29 10.93 16.79
N ASP A 118 26.82 9.83 16.26
CA ASP A 118 27.64 9.81 15.06
C ASP A 118 26.74 9.48 13.86
N LEU A 119 26.78 10.31 12.85
CA LEU A 119 26.02 10.12 11.62
C LEU A 119 26.92 9.48 10.56
N VAL A 120 26.36 8.55 9.81
CA VAL A 120 27.02 7.94 8.67
C VAL A 120 26.77 8.80 7.44
N LEU A 121 27.83 9.05 6.64
CA LEU A 121 27.69 9.80 5.40
C LEU A 121 26.77 9.05 4.44
N THR A 122 25.86 9.78 3.78
CA THR A 122 24.92 9.16 2.85
C THR A 122 25.62 8.43 1.71
N ASP A 123 26.82 8.87 1.31
CA ASP A 123 27.61 8.20 0.27
C ASP A 123 28.18 6.83 0.70
N GLU A 124 28.29 6.57 1.99
CA GLU A 124 28.73 5.27 2.54
C GLU A 124 27.57 4.26 2.63
N LEU A 125 26.33 4.70 2.43
CA LEU A 125 25.16 3.84 2.43
C LEU A 125 24.95 3.17 1.07
N THR A 126 24.49 1.94 1.09
CA THR A 126 24.04 1.22 -0.11
C THR A 126 22.75 1.83 -0.66
N ASN A 127 22.48 1.59 -1.95
CA ASN A 127 21.22 2.03 -2.58
C ASN A 127 19.98 1.44 -1.88
N GLU A 128 20.09 0.27 -1.27
CA GLU A 128 18.99 -0.36 -0.56
C GLU A 128 18.69 0.32 0.78
N GLU A 129 19.73 0.69 1.53
CA GLU A 129 19.60 1.45 2.78
C GLU A 129 19.05 2.85 2.53
N LYS A 130 19.46 3.51 1.44
CA LYS A 130 18.96 4.84 1.07
C LYS A 130 17.45 4.88 0.87
N LYS A 131 16.83 3.79 0.39
CA LYS A 131 15.37 3.71 0.15
C LYS A 131 14.55 3.89 1.41
N ALA A 132 15.12 3.57 2.57
CA ALA A 132 14.44 3.71 3.84
C ALA A 132 14.57 5.11 4.45
N ILE A 133 15.35 6.02 3.86
CA ILE A 133 15.47 7.41 4.33
C ILE A 133 14.28 8.21 3.80
N SER A 134 13.52 8.84 4.70
CA SER A 134 12.40 9.72 4.33
C SER A 134 12.81 11.18 4.23
N SER A 135 13.75 11.63 5.07
CA SER A 135 14.25 13.01 5.02
C SER A 135 15.62 13.16 5.69
N ILE A 136 16.38 14.15 5.24
CA ILE A 136 17.61 14.64 5.86
C ILE A 136 17.50 16.15 5.96
N LYS A 137 17.62 16.72 7.17
CA LYS A 137 17.48 18.16 7.41
C LYS A 137 18.42 18.66 8.50
N ARG A 138 18.73 19.95 8.47
CA ARG A 138 19.47 20.62 9.56
C ARG A 138 18.48 21.21 10.55
N GLY A 139 18.42 20.61 11.75
CA GLY A 139 17.62 21.08 12.88
C GLY A 139 18.41 22.00 13.82
N LYS A 140 17.79 22.36 14.95
CA LYS A 140 18.38 23.23 15.98
C LYS A 140 19.67 22.63 16.60
N ASN A 141 19.73 21.31 16.70
CA ASN A 141 20.79 20.58 17.41
C ASN A 141 21.71 19.79 16.46
N GLY A 142 21.68 20.06 15.15
CA GLY A 142 22.50 19.34 14.17
C GLY A 142 21.70 18.74 13.02
N ILE A 143 22.27 17.74 12.36
CA ILE A 143 21.62 17.03 11.25
C ILE A 143 20.68 15.96 11.82
N GLU A 144 19.46 15.91 11.28
CA GLU A 144 18.44 14.90 11.60
C GLU A 144 18.21 14.03 10.38
N VAL A 145 18.27 12.71 10.56
CA VAL A 145 17.95 11.70 9.54
C VAL A 145 16.71 10.96 9.99
N SER A 146 15.65 11.02 9.19
CA SER A 146 14.40 10.29 9.45
C SER A 146 14.23 9.14 8.46
N THR A 147 13.60 8.06 8.91
CA THR A 147 13.28 6.90 8.07
C THR A 147 11.81 6.89 7.64
N CYS A 148 11.50 6.14 6.58
CA CYS A 148 10.15 5.82 6.17
C CYS A 148 9.42 5.00 7.25
N ASP A 149 8.08 4.95 7.15
CA ASP A 149 7.26 4.17 8.09
C ASP A 149 7.44 2.66 7.87
N LYS A 150 8.28 2.07 8.72
CA LYS A 150 8.56 0.64 8.75
C LYS A 150 7.33 -0.21 9.07
N VAL A 151 6.47 0.25 9.98
CA VAL A 151 5.27 -0.49 10.38
C VAL A 151 4.28 -0.55 9.23
N LYS A 152 4.09 0.58 8.53
CA LYS A 152 3.23 0.61 7.35
C LYS A 152 3.74 -0.27 6.22
N ALA A 153 5.05 -0.29 5.99
CA ALA A 153 5.64 -1.18 4.98
C ALA A 153 5.41 -2.67 5.32
N LEU A 154 5.59 -3.06 6.59
CA LEU A 154 5.28 -4.42 7.07
C LEU A 154 3.79 -4.77 6.95
N GLU A 155 2.90 -3.83 7.25
CA GLU A 155 1.45 -4.01 7.09
C GLU A 155 1.10 -4.32 5.63
N LEU A 156 1.62 -3.53 4.68
CA LEU A 156 1.36 -3.72 3.26
C LEU A 156 1.91 -5.05 2.73
N LEU A 157 3.13 -5.43 3.14
CA LEU A 157 3.71 -6.73 2.82
C LEU A 157 2.88 -7.88 3.39
N GLY A 158 2.48 -7.80 4.67
CA GLY A 158 1.66 -8.82 5.29
C GLY A 158 0.27 -8.93 4.66
N LYS A 159 -0.35 -7.82 4.23
CA LYS A 159 -1.60 -7.83 3.45
C LYS A 159 -1.42 -8.53 2.10
N HIS A 160 -0.33 -8.25 1.39
CA HIS A 160 -0.02 -8.91 0.13
C HIS A 160 0.17 -10.44 0.30
N LEU A 161 0.77 -10.86 1.41
CA LEU A 161 0.96 -12.27 1.77
C LEU A 161 -0.29 -12.94 2.37
N GLY A 162 -1.40 -12.19 2.55
CA GLY A 162 -2.63 -12.71 3.15
C GLY A 162 -2.52 -13.02 4.65
N MET A 163 -1.55 -12.44 5.35
CA MET A 163 -1.33 -12.64 6.80
C MET A 163 -2.42 -11.99 7.66
N PHE A 164 -3.05 -10.93 7.15
CA PHE A 164 -4.13 -10.22 7.84
C PHE A 164 -5.46 -10.54 7.17
N LYS A 165 -6.44 -10.96 7.97
CA LYS A 165 -7.82 -11.17 7.50
C LYS A 165 -8.65 -9.95 7.87
N ASP A 166 -9.14 -9.23 6.88
CA ASP A 166 -10.16 -8.22 7.11
C ASP A 166 -11.49 -8.94 7.38
N LYS A 167 -12.03 -8.80 8.60
CA LYS A 167 -13.32 -9.35 8.96
C LYS A 167 -14.39 -8.49 8.29
N LEU A 168 -14.93 -8.95 7.17
CA LEU A 168 -16.07 -8.31 6.52
C LEU A 168 -17.33 -8.63 7.34
N GLU A 169 -17.81 -7.66 8.11
CA GLU A 169 -19.17 -7.71 8.67
C GLU A 169 -20.14 -7.43 7.51
N ILE A 170 -20.69 -8.52 6.95
CA ILE A 170 -21.80 -8.41 6.01
C ILE A 170 -23.07 -8.37 6.85
N ASP A 171 -23.56 -7.16 7.13
CA ASP A 171 -24.94 -6.95 7.60
C ASP A 171 -25.88 -7.27 6.44
N ALA A 172 -26.07 -8.58 6.19
CA ALA A 172 -27.12 -9.05 5.33
C ALA A 172 -28.44 -8.84 6.09
N ASN A 173 -29.06 -7.67 5.92
CA ASN A 173 -30.46 -7.49 6.25
C ASN A 173 -31.29 -8.28 5.23
N ILE A 174 -31.37 -9.58 5.49
CA ILE A 174 -32.11 -10.57 4.72
C ILE A 174 -33.60 -10.29 4.97
N ASN A 175 -34.17 -9.33 4.24
CA ASN A 175 -35.62 -9.21 4.01
C ASN A 175 -36.17 -10.41 3.19
N SER A 176 -35.51 -11.57 3.25
CA SER A 176 -35.88 -12.76 2.49
C SER A 176 -37.05 -13.50 3.14
N THR A 177 -37.39 -13.19 4.39
CA THR A 177 -38.59 -13.73 5.06
C THR A 177 -39.85 -13.29 4.31
N ALA A 178 -40.03 -11.99 4.05
CA ALA A 178 -41.22 -11.50 3.33
C ALA A 178 -41.38 -12.06 1.90
N LYS A 179 -40.27 -12.40 1.23
CA LYS A 179 -40.31 -13.06 -0.09
C LYS A 179 -40.53 -14.56 0.00
N LEU A 180 -40.06 -15.23 1.06
CA LEU A 180 -40.34 -16.63 1.34
C LEU A 180 -41.81 -16.82 1.73
N ASP A 181 -42.33 -15.95 2.59
CA ASP A 181 -43.71 -16.00 3.07
C ASP A 181 -44.72 -15.83 1.93
N SER A 182 -44.47 -14.87 1.02
CA SER A 182 -45.31 -14.68 -0.17
C SER A 182 -45.23 -15.82 -1.20
N ILE A 183 -44.09 -16.53 -1.28
CA ILE A 183 -43.97 -17.72 -2.12
C ILE A 183 -44.69 -18.91 -1.48
N LEU A 184 -44.64 -19.04 -0.15
CA LEU A 184 -45.32 -20.11 0.59
C LEU A 184 -46.84 -19.95 0.57
N GLU A 185 -47.36 -18.72 0.67
CA GLU A 185 -48.79 -18.43 0.47
C GLU A 185 -49.24 -18.81 -0.95
N GLN A 186 -48.47 -18.43 -1.98
CA GLN A 186 -48.79 -18.76 -3.38
C GLN A 186 -48.79 -20.27 -3.68
N LEU A 187 -48.04 -21.07 -2.93
CA LEU A 187 -48.00 -22.53 -3.08
C LEU A 187 -49.04 -23.24 -2.21
N GLY A 188 -49.57 -22.59 -1.16
CA GLY A 188 -50.59 -23.16 -0.27
C GLY A 188 -52.02 -23.03 -0.77
N ASP A 189 -52.27 -22.10 -1.71
CA ASP A 189 -53.60 -21.84 -2.26
C ASP A 189 -53.96 -22.70 -3.49
N GLU A 190 -53.03 -23.53 -4.03
CA GLU A 190 -53.30 -24.39 -5.21
C GLU A 190 -53.92 -25.76 -4.87
N ASP A 191 -54.06 -26.12 -3.58
CA ASP A 191 -54.53 -27.46 -3.15
C ASP A 191 -55.99 -27.51 -2.63
N ASN A 192 -56.77 -26.43 -2.75
CA ASN A 192 -58.19 -26.38 -2.33
C ASN A 192 -59.14 -25.96 -3.48
N GLU A 193 -59.31 -26.82 -4.48
CA GLU A 193 -60.51 -26.87 -5.34
C GLU A 193 -60.91 -28.33 -5.64
#